data_AF-A0A3Q0E573-F1
#
_entry.id   AF-A0A3Q0E573-F1
#
_cell.length_a   1.000
_cell.length_b   1.000
_cell.length_c   1.000
_cell.angle_alpha   90.00
_cell.angle_beta   90.00
_cell.angle_gamma   90.00
#
_symmetry.space_group_name_H-M   'P 1'
#
loop_
_entity.id
_entity.type
_entity.pdbx_description
1 polymer ?
#
loop_
_entity_poly.entity_id
_entity_poly.type
_entity_poly.pdbx_seq_one_letter_code
_entity_poly.pdbx_strand_id
1 'polypeptide(L)'
;MEASVILPILKKKLAFLSGGKDRRSGLILTIPLCLEQTNMDELSVTLDYLLSIPSEKCKARGFTVIVDGRKSQWNVVKTVVLMLQNVVPAEVSLVCVVKPDEFWDKKVTHFCFWKEKDRLGFEVILVSANKLTRYIEPCQLTEDFGGSLTYDHMDWLNKRLVFEKFTKESTSLLDELALINNGSDKGNQQEKERSVDLNFLPSVDPETVLQTGHELLSELQQRRFNGSDGGVSWSPMDDELLAQPQVMKLLDSLREQYTRYQEVCRQRSKRTQLEEIQQKVMQVCNRLVGKGSERERARE
;
A
#
# COMPACT_ATOMS: atom_id res chain seq x y z
N MET A 1 4.02 9.34 -2.69
CA MET A 1 3.18 9.58 -3.88
C MET A 1 2.14 8.47 -3.94
N GLU A 2 0.85 8.78 -4.07
CA GLU A 2 -0.21 7.77 -4.14
C GLU A 2 -0.42 7.30 -5.60
N ALA A 3 -0.75 6.02 -5.81
CA ALA A 3 -1.06 5.48 -7.14
C ALA A 3 -2.24 6.20 -7.79
N SER A 4 -3.21 6.63 -7.00
CA SER A 4 -4.40 7.38 -7.46
C SER A 4 -4.01 8.66 -8.22
N VAL A 5 -2.95 9.34 -7.78
CA VAL A 5 -2.48 10.63 -8.35
C VAL A 5 -1.77 10.42 -9.68
N ILE A 6 -1.01 9.33 -9.82
CA ILE A 6 -0.24 9.01 -11.03
C ILE A 6 -0.86 7.88 -11.85
N LEU A 7 -2.13 7.56 -11.62
CA LEU A 7 -2.83 6.45 -12.25
C LEU A 7 -2.73 6.46 -13.79
N PRO A 8 -2.86 7.62 -14.49
CA PRO A 8 -2.70 7.66 -15.94
C PRO A 8 -1.30 7.25 -16.42
N ILE A 9 -0.26 7.54 -15.62
CA ILE A 9 1.12 7.16 -15.91
C ILE A 9 1.31 5.66 -15.65
N LEU A 10 0.85 5.16 -14.50
CA LEU A 10 0.98 3.75 -14.14
C LEU A 10 0.32 2.84 -15.18
N LYS A 11 -0.87 3.20 -15.70
CA LYS A 11 -1.57 2.47 -16.77
C LYS A 11 -0.75 2.26 -18.05
N LYS A 12 0.27 3.09 -18.31
CA LYS A 12 1.16 2.96 -19.47
C LYS A 12 2.16 1.81 -19.33
N LYS A 13 2.29 1.19 -18.15
CA LYS A 13 3.21 0.06 -17.88
C LYS A 13 4.66 0.39 -18.29
N LEU A 14 5.14 1.61 -17.99
CA LEU A 14 6.50 2.04 -18.33
C LEU A 14 7.58 1.23 -17.57
N ALA A 15 7.24 0.80 -16.36
CA ALA A 15 7.98 -0.19 -15.59
C ALA A 15 7.00 -0.98 -14.71
N PHE A 16 7.41 -2.16 -14.25
CA PHE A 16 6.61 -2.94 -13.31
C PHE A 16 7.47 -3.87 -12.45
N LEU A 17 7.00 -4.11 -11.22
CA LEU A 17 7.48 -5.15 -10.33
C LEU A 17 6.66 -6.41 -10.59
N SER A 18 7.29 -7.43 -11.14
CA SER A 18 6.62 -8.69 -11.46
C SER A 18 6.44 -9.58 -10.24
N GLY A 19 6.87 -9.18 -9.03
CA GLY A 19 6.91 -9.99 -7.80
C GLY A 19 7.86 -11.20 -7.84
N GLY A 20 8.52 -11.44 -8.97
CA GLY A 20 9.60 -12.42 -9.08
C GLY A 20 10.88 -11.96 -8.38
N LYS A 21 11.71 -12.93 -8.03
CA LYS A 21 13.00 -12.73 -7.36
C LYS A 21 14.14 -13.38 -8.13
N ASP A 22 15.30 -12.73 -8.10
CA ASP A 22 16.53 -13.35 -8.57
C ASP A 22 17.04 -14.40 -7.56
N ARG A 23 18.14 -15.08 -7.91
CA ARG A 23 18.76 -16.11 -7.05
C ARG A 23 19.27 -15.61 -5.70
N ARG A 24 19.48 -14.30 -5.55
CA ARG A 24 19.90 -13.64 -4.30
C ARG A 24 18.69 -13.15 -3.49
N SER A 25 17.48 -13.51 -3.93
CA SER A 25 16.22 -12.98 -3.40
C SER A 25 16.06 -11.47 -3.57
N GLY A 26 16.74 -10.88 -4.55
CA GLY A 26 16.56 -9.49 -4.98
C GLY A 26 15.34 -9.36 -5.89
N LEU A 27 14.66 -8.21 -5.84
CA LEU A 27 13.42 -7.98 -6.58
C LEU A 27 13.67 -7.79 -8.08
N ILE A 28 12.74 -8.27 -8.91
CA ILE A 28 12.80 -8.09 -10.35
C ILE A 28 11.93 -6.89 -10.77
N LEU A 29 12.59 -5.89 -11.33
CA LEU A 29 11.97 -4.72 -11.96
C LEU A 29 12.11 -4.82 -13.47
N THR A 30 11.03 -4.70 -14.23
CA THR A 30 11.07 -4.77 -15.69
C THR A 30 10.67 -3.44 -16.30
N ILE A 31 11.44 -2.98 -17.30
CA ILE A 31 11.21 -1.77 -18.09
C ILE A 31 10.99 -2.20 -19.55
N PRO A 32 9.73 -2.38 -19.99
CA PRO A 32 9.41 -2.76 -21.36
C PRO A 32 9.51 -1.56 -22.31
N LEU A 33 10.61 -1.42 -23.05
CA LEU A 33 10.75 -0.32 -24.00
C LEU A 33 10.02 -0.63 -25.30
N CYS A 34 9.18 0.32 -25.73
CA CYS A 34 8.42 0.24 -26.97
C CYS A 34 8.88 1.30 -27.98
N LEU A 35 8.45 1.16 -29.24
CA LEU A 35 8.82 2.07 -30.35
C LEU A 35 8.17 3.44 -30.21
N GLU A 36 6.96 3.51 -29.64
CA GLU A 36 6.31 4.75 -29.25
C GLU A 36 7.09 5.34 -28.08
N GLN A 37 7.73 6.48 -28.35
CA GLN A 37 8.77 7.10 -27.54
C GLN A 37 8.49 7.01 -26.01
N THR A 38 9.36 6.30 -25.28
CA THR A 38 9.30 6.24 -23.82
C THR A 38 9.51 7.65 -23.24
N ASN A 39 8.49 8.19 -22.58
CA ASN A 39 8.62 9.46 -21.86
C ASN A 39 9.49 9.23 -20.60
N MET A 40 10.68 9.83 -20.58
CA MET A 40 11.66 9.65 -19.51
C MET A 40 11.19 10.24 -18.18
N ASP A 41 10.43 11.35 -18.19
CA ASP A 41 9.92 11.97 -16.97
C ASP A 41 8.84 11.07 -16.33
N GLU A 42 7.93 10.53 -17.15
CA GLU A 42 6.92 9.58 -16.69
C GLU A 42 7.54 8.26 -16.21
N LEU A 43 8.62 7.80 -16.85
CA LEU A 43 9.38 6.65 -16.40
C LEU A 43 10.02 6.92 -15.03
N SER A 44 10.64 8.09 -14.83
CA SER A 44 11.21 8.50 -13.54
C SER A 44 10.13 8.47 -12.44
N VAL A 45 8.97 9.09 -12.70
CA VAL A 45 7.83 9.08 -11.76
C VAL A 45 7.36 7.64 -11.47
N THR A 46 7.32 6.78 -12.48
CA THR A 46 6.95 5.37 -12.31
C THR A 46 7.97 4.63 -11.43
N LEU A 47 9.26 4.85 -11.66
CA LEU A 47 10.33 4.24 -10.87
C LEU A 47 10.30 4.73 -9.42
N ASP A 48 10.18 6.03 -9.18
CA ASP A 48 10.08 6.61 -7.84
C ASP A 48 8.93 5.98 -7.04
N TYR A 49 7.77 5.82 -7.70
CA TYR A 49 6.63 5.17 -7.10
C TYR A 49 6.90 3.69 -6.79
N LEU A 50 7.33 2.90 -7.78
CA LEU A 50 7.53 1.46 -7.61
C LEU A 50 8.60 1.14 -6.57
N LEU A 51 9.70 1.92 -6.54
CA LEU A 51 10.80 1.73 -5.59
C LEU A 51 10.43 2.16 -4.17
N SER A 52 9.37 2.96 -3.99
CA SER A 52 8.85 3.29 -2.66
C SER A 52 8.06 2.14 -2.00
N ILE A 53 7.65 1.12 -2.77
CA ILE A 53 6.77 0.04 -2.29
C ILE A 53 7.52 -0.98 -1.42
N PRO A 54 8.67 -1.54 -1.83
CA PRO A 54 9.36 -2.56 -1.04
C PRO A 54 9.89 -2.02 0.29
N SER A 55 9.92 -2.88 1.30
CA SER A 55 10.58 -2.54 2.57
C SER A 55 12.08 -2.33 2.41
N GLU A 56 12.70 -1.58 3.32
CA GLU A 56 14.16 -1.41 3.37
C GLU A 56 14.91 -2.74 3.45
N LYS A 57 14.35 -3.75 4.14
CA LYS A 57 14.90 -5.11 4.18
C LYS A 57 14.94 -5.78 2.79
N CYS A 58 13.92 -5.53 1.97
CA CYS A 58 13.86 -6.06 0.61
C CYS A 58 14.80 -5.30 -0.32
N LYS A 59 14.83 -3.96 -0.21
CA LYS A 59 15.77 -3.09 -0.93
C LYS A 59 17.23 -3.46 -0.67
N ALA A 60 17.58 -3.84 0.57
CA ALA A 60 18.93 -4.26 0.94
C ALA A 60 19.42 -5.53 0.22
N ARG A 61 18.52 -6.37 -0.31
CA ARG A 61 18.87 -7.52 -1.17
C ARG A 61 19.13 -7.12 -2.62
N GLY A 62 18.71 -5.90 -2.95
CA GLY A 62 18.85 -5.26 -4.23
C GLY A 62 17.82 -5.66 -5.28
N PHE A 63 17.98 -5.06 -6.45
CA PHE A 63 17.15 -5.26 -7.63
C PHE A 63 17.96 -5.87 -8.76
N THR A 64 17.30 -6.77 -9.50
CA THR A 64 17.66 -7.11 -10.86
C THR A 64 16.71 -6.37 -11.80
N VAL A 65 17.24 -5.49 -12.66
CA VAL A 65 16.45 -4.70 -13.60
C VAL A 65 16.53 -5.30 -14.99
N ILE A 66 15.39 -5.67 -15.57
CA ILE A 66 15.28 -6.12 -16.95
C ILE A 66 14.90 -4.92 -17.81
N VAL A 67 15.78 -4.50 -18.71
CA VAL A 67 15.49 -3.46 -19.71
C VAL A 67 15.20 -4.16 -21.03
N ASP A 68 13.92 -4.30 -21.39
CA ASP A 68 13.54 -4.93 -22.65
C ASP A 68 13.69 -3.96 -23.81
N GLY A 69 14.87 -3.98 -24.43
CA GLY A 69 15.22 -3.15 -25.57
C GLY A 69 14.97 -3.82 -26.93
N ARG A 70 14.19 -4.91 -27.00
CA ARG A 70 13.91 -5.64 -28.25
C ARG A 70 13.20 -4.76 -29.28
N LYS A 71 12.28 -3.92 -28.83
CA LYS A 71 11.48 -3.01 -29.67
C LYS A 71 11.90 -1.54 -29.52
N SER A 72 13.15 -1.27 -29.17
CA SER A 72 13.61 0.11 -28.92
C SER A 72 14.99 0.42 -29.49
N GLN A 73 15.19 1.70 -29.80
CA GLN A 73 16.46 2.22 -30.29
C GLN A 73 17.55 2.14 -29.23
N TRP A 74 18.78 1.89 -29.64
CA TRP A 74 19.90 1.71 -28.71
C TRP A 74 20.17 2.93 -27.83
N ASN A 75 19.99 4.14 -28.38
CA ASN A 75 20.17 5.37 -27.61
C ASN A 75 19.16 5.48 -26.47
N VAL A 76 17.91 5.06 -26.67
CA VAL A 76 16.89 5.04 -25.60
C VAL A 76 17.28 4.07 -24.50
N VAL A 77 17.72 2.85 -24.88
CA VAL A 77 18.22 1.85 -23.91
C VAL A 77 19.39 2.41 -23.09
N LYS A 78 20.36 3.07 -23.73
CA LYS A 78 21.48 3.73 -23.05
C LYS A 78 21.02 4.80 -22.07
N THR A 79 20.10 5.67 -22.49
CA THR A 79 19.54 6.71 -21.62
C THR A 79 18.87 6.10 -20.40
N VAL A 80 18.08 5.03 -20.55
CA VAL A 80 17.42 4.34 -19.45
C VAL A 80 18.43 3.69 -18.50
N VAL A 81 19.44 2.99 -19.02
CA VAL A 81 20.50 2.39 -18.17
C VAL A 81 21.27 3.47 -17.39
N LEU A 82 21.57 4.61 -18.02
CA LEU A 82 22.21 5.74 -17.34
C LEU A 82 21.29 6.40 -16.31
N MET A 83 19.98 6.47 -16.58
CA MET A 83 19.01 6.97 -15.61
C MET A 83 18.97 6.12 -14.34
N LEU A 84 19.08 4.78 -14.45
CA LEU A 84 19.09 3.89 -13.28
C LEU A 84 20.23 4.20 -12.30
N GLN A 85 21.35 4.74 -12.79
CA GLN A 85 22.46 5.20 -11.94
C GLN A 85 22.06 6.33 -11.00
N ASN A 86 21.10 7.17 -11.37
CA ASN A 86 20.67 8.29 -10.53
C ASN A 86 19.47 7.93 -9.66
N VAL A 87 18.60 7.04 -10.14
CA VAL A 87 17.31 6.74 -9.51
C VAL A 87 17.39 5.56 -8.54
N VAL A 88 18.31 4.61 -8.76
CA VAL A 88 18.33 3.32 -8.05
C VAL A 88 19.72 2.77 -7.62
N PRO A 89 20.81 3.57 -7.55
CA PRO A 89 22.17 3.00 -7.53
C PRO A 89 22.52 2.22 -6.27
N ALA A 90 21.92 2.53 -5.11
CA ALA A 90 22.25 1.83 -3.86
C ALA A 90 21.60 0.44 -3.81
N GLU A 91 20.51 0.24 -4.55
CA GLU A 91 19.75 -0.99 -4.52
C GLU A 91 19.90 -1.82 -5.81
N VAL A 92 20.32 -1.29 -6.96
CA VAL A 92 20.49 -2.14 -8.17
C VAL A 92 21.77 -2.93 -8.11
N SER A 93 21.69 -4.25 -8.33
CA SER A 93 22.89 -5.08 -8.46
C SER A 93 23.19 -5.52 -9.89
N LEU A 94 22.14 -5.79 -10.67
CA LEU A 94 22.25 -6.32 -12.03
C LEU A 94 21.24 -5.64 -12.96
N VAL A 95 21.69 -5.24 -14.13
CA VAL A 95 20.85 -4.77 -15.23
C VAL A 95 21.00 -5.71 -16.42
N CYS A 96 19.90 -6.38 -16.76
CA CYS A 96 19.79 -7.26 -17.91
C CYS A 96 19.18 -6.50 -19.09
N VAL A 97 20.01 -6.11 -20.06
CA VAL A 97 19.54 -5.45 -21.28
C VAL A 97 19.17 -6.53 -22.31
N VAL A 98 17.87 -6.67 -22.58
CA VAL A 98 17.35 -7.66 -23.53
C VAL A 98 17.43 -7.11 -24.95
N LYS A 99 18.03 -7.89 -25.85
CA LYS A 99 18.13 -7.56 -27.28
C LYS A 99 17.56 -8.67 -28.16
N PRO A 100 17.09 -8.33 -29.39
CA PRO A 100 16.65 -9.33 -30.37
C PRO A 100 17.79 -10.30 -30.69
N ASP A 101 17.46 -11.52 -31.11
CA ASP A 101 18.50 -12.52 -31.39
C ASP A 101 19.42 -12.06 -32.55
N GLU A 102 18.87 -11.37 -33.55
CA GLU A 102 19.59 -10.80 -34.71
C GLU A 102 20.64 -9.75 -34.31
N PHE A 103 20.54 -9.20 -33.10
CA PHE A 103 21.55 -8.29 -32.55
C PHE A 103 22.89 -9.00 -32.35
N TRP A 104 22.86 -10.28 -31.98
CA TRP A 104 24.04 -11.08 -31.64
C TRP A 104 24.81 -11.59 -32.86
N ASP A 105 24.11 -11.73 -33.99
CA ASP A 105 24.71 -12.11 -35.27
C ASP A 105 25.61 -10.99 -35.83
N LYS A 106 25.38 -9.75 -35.41
CA LYS A 106 26.21 -8.59 -35.76
C LYS A 106 27.44 -8.59 -34.86
N LYS A 107 28.64 -8.76 -35.43
CA LYS A 107 29.97 -8.76 -34.74
C LYS A 107 30.36 -7.45 -34.00
N VAL A 108 29.40 -6.59 -33.66
CA VAL A 108 29.57 -5.26 -33.02
C VAL A 108 29.24 -5.30 -31.53
N THR A 109 29.01 -6.48 -30.97
CA THR A 109 28.47 -6.70 -29.61
C THR A 109 29.42 -6.33 -28.45
N HIS A 110 30.72 -6.15 -28.70
CA HIS A 110 31.73 -6.10 -27.64
C HIS A 110 31.94 -4.74 -26.94
N PHE A 111 31.27 -3.66 -27.33
CA PHE A 111 31.55 -2.31 -26.79
C PHE A 111 30.41 -1.63 -26.03
N CYS A 112 29.33 -2.36 -25.76
CA CYS A 112 28.17 -1.79 -25.08
C CYS A 112 28.46 -1.57 -23.59
N PHE A 113 28.47 -0.32 -23.13
CA PHE A 113 28.68 0.13 -21.74
C PHE A 113 30.06 -0.12 -21.12
N TRP A 114 31.05 -0.61 -21.87
CA TRP A 114 32.38 -0.90 -21.31
C TRP A 114 33.11 0.36 -20.80
N LYS A 115 32.89 1.52 -21.43
CA LYS A 115 33.44 2.81 -20.96
C LYS A 115 32.76 3.33 -19.70
N GLU A 116 31.50 2.96 -19.49
CA GLU A 116 30.66 3.41 -18.38
C GLU A 116 30.64 2.41 -17.21
N LYS A 117 31.15 1.18 -17.39
CA LYS A 117 31.08 0.08 -16.42
C LYS A 117 31.53 0.47 -15.02
N ASP A 118 32.69 1.12 -14.89
CA ASP A 118 33.25 1.52 -13.59
C ASP A 118 32.49 2.70 -12.94
N ARG A 119 31.60 3.36 -13.69
CA ARG A 119 30.81 4.50 -13.22
C ARG A 119 29.41 4.10 -12.75
N LEU A 120 28.80 3.08 -13.36
CA LEU A 120 27.39 2.75 -13.18
C LEU A 120 27.03 2.22 -11.77
N GLY A 121 27.98 1.67 -11.02
CA GLY A 121 27.72 1.15 -9.67
C GLY A 121 27.00 -0.21 -9.63
N PHE A 122 26.61 -0.76 -10.78
CA PHE A 122 25.97 -2.06 -10.93
C PHE A 122 26.51 -2.83 -12.15
N GLU A 123 26.29 -4.14 -12.17
CA GLU A 123 26.64 -4.97 -13.32
C GLU A 123 25.64 -4.80 -14.45
N VAL A 124 26.11 -4.69 -15.69
CA VAL A 124 25.26 -4.66 -16.89
C VAL A 124 25.62 -5.84 -17.78
N ILE A 125 24.60 -6.64 -18.12
CA ILE A 125 24.73 -7.71 -19.11
C ILE A 125 23.80 -7.44 -20.28
N LEU A 126 24.28 -7.76 -21.48
CA LEU A 126 23.41 -7.87 -22.64
C LEU A 126 23.04 -9.34 -22.79
N VAL A 127 21.75 -9.63 -23.01
CA VAL A 127 21.25 -10.99 -23.09
C VAL A 127 20.08 -11.09 -24.07
N SER A 128 19.84 -12.25 -24.67
CA SER A 128 18.58 -12.49 -25.39
C SER A 128 17.50 -12.97 -24.43
N ALA A 129 16.22 -12.75 -24.77
CA ALA A 129 15.10 -13.07 -23.88
C ALA A 129 15.18 -14.52 -23.36
N ASN A 130 15.41 -15.49 -24.26
CA ASN A 130 15.48 -16.92 -23.93
C ASN A 130 16.67 -17.32 -23.05
N LYS A 131 17.65 -16.44 -22.85
CA LYS A 131 18.84 -16.70 -22.00
C LYS A 131 18.73 -16.08 -20.61
N LEU A 132 17.67 -15.31 -20.32
CA LEU A 132 17.45 -14.74 -18.98
C LEU A 132 17.28 -15.81 -17.90
N THR A 133 16.77 -16.98 -18.26
CA THR A 133 16.60 -18.15 -17.38
C THR A 133 17.93 -18.70 -16.81
N ARG A 134 19.08 -18.27 -17.35
CA ARG A 134 20.40 -18.60 -16.80
C ARG A 134 20.71 -17.82 -15.51
N TYR A 135 20.06 -16.66 -15.34
CA TYR A 135 20.29 -15.72 -14.24
C TYR A 135 19.12 -15.69 -13.25
N ILE A 136 17.90 -15.88 -13.74
CA ILE A 136 16.65 -15.86 -12.98
C ILE A 136 15.96 -17.20 -13.15
N GLU A 137 15.46 -17.79 -12.06
CA GLU A 137 14.71 -19.05 -12.15
C GLU A 137 13.45 -18.89 -13.01
N PRO A 138 13.09 -19.87 -13.88
CA PRO A 138 11.93 -19.75 -14.76
C PRO A 138 10.62 -19.41 -14.04
N CYS A 139 10.41 -19.95 -12.84
CA CYS A 139 9.22 -19.67 -12.02
C CYS A 139 9.18 -18.25 -11.42
N GLN A 140 10.27 -17.47 -11.55
CA GLN A 140 10.38 -16.09 -11.09
C GLN A 140 10.44 -15.09 -12.25
N LEU A 141 10.34 -15.57 -13.48
CA LEU A 141 10.46 -14.77 -14.69
C LEU A 141 9.15 -14.78 -15.47
N THR A 142 8.76 -13.65 -16.06
CA THR A 142 7.51 -13.58 -16.84
C THR A 142 7.62 -14.33 -18.17
N GLU A 143 6.47 -14.71 -18.71
CA GLU A 143 6.35 -15.47 -19.97
C GLU A 143 7.04 -14.77 -21.16
N ASP A 144 7.04 -13.42 -21.18
CA ASP A 144 7.72 -12.60 -22.19
C ASP A 144 9.22 -12.88 -22.36
N PHE A 145 9.83 -13.51 -21.34
CA PHE A 145 11.24 -13.84 -21.24
C PHE A 145 11.49 -15.35 -21.02
N GLY A 146 10.50 -16.20 -21.33
CA GLY A 146 10.63 -17.66 -21.25
C GLY A 146 10.52 -18.24 -19.84
N GLY A 147 9.91 -17.50 -18.91
CA GLY A 147 9.51 -18.04 -17.60
C GLY A 147 8.05 -18.47 -17.55
N SER A 148 7.58 -18.78 -16.33
CA SER A 148 6.21 -19.24 -16.05
C SER A 148 5.47 -18.35 -15.04
N LEU A 149 6.07 -17.23 -14.64
CA LEU A 149 5.45 -16.27 -13.72
C LEU A 149 4.39 -15.45 -14.47
N THR A 150 3.13 -15.63 -14.11
CA THR A 150 2.03 -14.85 -14.67
C THR A 150 2.00 -13.46 -14.03
N TYR A 151 1.99 -12.40 -14.84
CA TYR A 151 1.86 -11.02 -14.37
C TYR A 151 0.74 -10.30 -15.13
N ASP A 152 -0.30 -9.87 -14.41
CA ASP A 152 -1.33 -8.98 -14.94
C ASP A 152 -1.16 -7.58 -14.35
N HIS A 153 -0.87 -6.63 -15.23
CA HIS A 153 -0.59 -5.25 -14.84
C HIS A 153 -1.84 -4.52 -14.31
N MET A 154 -2.99 -4.75 -14.94
CA MET A 154 -4.23 -4.05 -14.58
C MET A 154 -4.79 -4.61 -13.28
N ASP A 155 -4.71 -5.93 -13.10
CA ASP A 155 -5.03 -6.59 -11.84
C ASP A 155 -4.14 -6.10 -10.69
N TRP A 156 -2.81 -6.05 -10.88
CA TRP A 156 -1.89 -5.49 -9.90
C TRP A 156 -2.24 -4.03 -9.53
N LEU A 157 -2.53 -3.20 -10.53
CA LEU A 157 -2.83 -1.79 -10.33
C LEU A 157 -4.15 -1.59 -9.57
N ASN A 158 -5.19 -2.36 -9.91
CA ASN A 158 -6.48 -2.33 -9.22
C ASN A 158 -6.31 -2.72 -7.74
N LYS A 159 -5.60 -3.82 -7.47
CA LYS A 159 -5.27 -4.24 -6.10
C LYS A 159 -4.53 -3.13 -5.37
N ARG A 160 -3.55 -2.49 -6.03
CA ARG A 160 -2.76 -1.41 -5.43
C ARG A 160 -3.59 -0.21 -5.01
N LEU A 161 -4.55 0.19 -5.84
CA LEU A 161 -5.49 1.26 -5.50
C LEU A 161 -6.37 0.89 -4.29
N VAL A 162 -6.89 -0.34 -4.24
CA VAL A 162 -7.70 -0.82 -3.11
C VAL A 162 -6.88 -0.82 -1.82
N PHE A 163 -5.65 -1.36 -1.87
CA PHE A 163 -4.74 -1.40 -0.72
C PHE A 163 -4.39 0.00 -0.19
N GLU A 164 -4.02 0.93 -1.07
CA GLU A 164 -3.67 2.30 -0.66
C GLU A 164 -4.88 3.05 -0.10
N LYS A 165 -6.06 2.87 -0.71
CA LYS A 165 -7.32 3.42 -0.20
C LYS A 165 -7.62 2.91 1.20
N PHE A 166 -7.59 1.59 1.41
CA PHE A 166 -7.80 0.97 2.71
C PHE A 166 -6.81 1.48 3.76
N THR A 167 -5.53 1.59 3.40
CA THR A 167 -4.48 2.10 4.30
C THR A 167 -4.78 3.52 4.76
N LYS A 168 -5.20 4.38 3.83
CA LYS A 168 -5.54 5.79 4.09
C LYS A 168 -6.77 5.92 4.97
N GLU A 169 -7.85 5.22 4.62
CA GLU A 169 -9.10 5.22 5.39
C GLU A 169 -8.88 4.67 6.80
N SER A 170 -8.13 3.58 6.94
CA SER A 170 -7.77 2.99 8.23
C SER A 170 -6.99 3.96 9.11
N THR A 171 -5.98 4.64 8.56
CA THR A 171 -5.14 5.57 9.33
C THR A 171 -5.94 6.79 9.78
N SER A 172 -6.74 7.38 8.88
CA SER A 172 -7.62 8.51 9.22
C SER A 172 -8.62 8.12 10.32
N LEU A 173 -9.24 6.95 10.19
CA LEU A 173 -10.20 6.46 11.17
C LEU A 173 -9.54 6.18 12.53
N LEU A 174 -8.34 5.59 12.55
CA LEU A 174 -7.59 5.38 13.78
C LEU A 174 -7.30 6.69 14.52
N ASP A 175 -6.93 7.75 13.79
CA ASP A 175 -6.69 9.08 14.37
C ASP A 175 -7.98 9.67 14.97
N GLU A 176 -9.10 9.56 14.25
CA GLU A 176 -10.41 10.02 14.75
C GLU A 176 -10.86 9.23 16.00
N LEU A 177 -10.76 7.91 15.97
CA LEU A 177 -11.12 7.05 17.10
C LEU A 177 -10.23 7.34 18.31
N ALA A 178 -8.94 7.59 18.12
CA ALA A 178 -8.03 7.96 19.20
C ALA A 178 -8.47 9.28 19.88
N LEU A 179 -8.89 10.29 19.11
CA LEU A 179 -9.41 11.55 19.67
C LEU A 179 -10.70 11.33 20.47
N ILE A 180 -11.63 10.52 19.95
CA ILE A 180 -12.91 10.23 20.61
C ILE A 180 -12.68 9.44 21.91
N ASN A 181 -11.83 8.41 21.86
CA ASN A 181 -11.52 7.52 22.97
C ASN A 181 -10.78 8.26 24.10
N ASN A 182 -9.84 9.14 23.76
CA ASN A 182 -9.09 9.90 24.77
C ASN A 182 -9.88 11.09 25.32
N GLY A 183 -10.86 11.60 24.57
CA GLY A 183 -11.76 12.66 25.00
C GLY A 183 -12.68 12.26 26.17
N SER A 184 -12.91 10.96 26.40
CA SER A 184 -13.70 10.51 27.57
C SER A 184 -12.93 10.50 28.89
N ASP A 185 -11.60 10.32 28.87
CA ASP A 185 -10.80 10.21 30.10
C ASP A 185 -10.65 11.53 30.87
N LYS A 186 -10.84 12.68 30.20
CA LYS A 186 -10.75 14.01 30.83
C LYS A 186 -12.05 14.49 31.48
N GLY A 187 -13.08 13.64 31.56
CA GLY A 187 -14.39 13.98 32.13
C GLY A 187 -14.47 14.09 33.66
N ASN A 188 -13.35 13.98 34.40
CA ASN A 188 -13.30 14.04 35.86
C ASN A 188 -12.45 15.22 36.37
N GLN A 189 -12.76 16.46 35.97
CA GLN A 189 -12.52 17.67 36.77
C GLN A 189 -13.18 18.91 36.13
N GLN A 190 -14.25 19.37 36.79
CA GLN A 190 -14.87 20.72 36.75
C GLN A 190 -15.40 21.30 35.42
N GLU A 191 -16.59 21.87 35.55
CA GLU A 191 -17.49 22.38 34.52
C GLU A 191 -16.98 23.62 33.78
N LYS A 192 -17.59 23.82 32.59
CA LYS A 192 -18.09 25.08 32.01
C LYS A 192 -17.32 25.65 30.81
N GLU A 193 -18.08 25.84 29.73
CA GLU A 193 -17.82 26.68 28.56
C GLU A 193 -16.74 26.22 27.54
N ARG A 194 -17.15 25.27 26.69
CA ARG A 194 -17.19 25.39 25.22
C ARG A 194 -17.62 24.04 24.66
N SER A 195 -18.92 23.91 24.40
CA SER A 195 -19.46 22.85 23.55
C SER A 195 -18.91 23.07 22.13
N VAL A 196 -17.68 22.62 21.89
CA VAL A 196 -17.34 22.18 20.55
C VAL A 196 -18.05 20.85 20.44
N ASP A 197 -19.17 20.84 19.74
CA ASP A 197 -19.80 19.62 19.23
C ASP A 197 -18.76 18.91 18.35
N LEU A 198 -17.82 18.22 18.98
CA LEU A 198 -17.07 17.16 18.33
C LEU A 198 -18.14 16.15 17.95
N ASN A 199 -18.54 16.15 16.68
CA ASN A 199 -19.40 15.10 16.14
C ASN A 199 -18.82 13.77 16.62
N PHE A 200 -19.50 13.12 17.56
CA PHE A 200 -19.04 11.90 18.24
C PHE A 200 -19.10 10.66 17.34
N LEU A 201 -19.33 10.89 16.06
CA LEU A 201 -19.43 9.88 15.04
C LEU A 201 -18.18 10.02 14.17
N PRO A 202 -17.43 8.93 13.96
CA PRO A 202 -16.36 8.93 12.98
C PRO A 202 -16.90 9.30 11.60
N SER A 203 -16.05 9.86 10.75
CA SER A 203 -16.36 10.30 9.39
C SER A 203 -16.81 9.14 8.49
N VAL A 204 -16.34 7.93 8.79
CA VAL A 204 -16.68 6.68 8.11
C VAL A 204 -17.06 5.64 9.16
N ASP A 205 -18.02 4.78 8.83
CA ASP A 205 -18.41 3.66 9.69
C ASP A 205 -17.25 2.66 9.86
N PRO A 206 -16.75 2.43 11.09
CA PRO A 206 -15.65 1.50 11.34
C PRO A 206 -15.90 0.07 10.86
N GLU A 207 -17.16 -0.40 10.85
CA GLU A 207 -17.49 -1.74 10.35
C GLU A 207 -17.20 -1.86 8.85
N THR A 208 -17.49 -0.82 8.07
CA THR A 208 -17.22 -0.81 6.62
C THR A 208 -15.73 -0.87 6.29
N VAL A 209 -14.90 -0.15 7.06
CA VAL A 209 -13.44 -0.15 6.89
C VAL A 209 -12.86 -1.50 7.28
N LEU A 210 -13.33 -2.08 8.40
CA LEU A 210 -12.94 -3.43 8.82
C LEU A 210 -13.30 -4.47 7.76
N GLN A 211 -14.53 -4.45 7.25
CA GLN A 211 -14.99 -5.36 6.21
C GLN A 211 -14.13 -5.27 4.94
N THR A 212 -13.82 -4.06 4.50
CA THR A 212 -12.91 -3.82 3.36
C THR A 212 -11.53 -4.43 3.61
N GLY A 213 -10.99 -4.28 4.83
CA GLY A 213 -9.72 -4.88 5.21
C GLY A 213 -9.74 -6.40 5.25
N HIS A 214 -10.85 -7.02 5.69
CA HIS A 214 -11.00 -8.49 5.68
C HIS A 214 -11.10 -9.05 4.27
N GLU A 215 -11.83 -8.38 3.37
CA GLU A 215 -11.91 -8.75 1.95
C GLU A 215 -10.53 -8.69 1.29
N LEU A 216 -9.81 -7.58 1.50
CA LEU A 216 -8.44 -7.40 1.01
C LEU A 216 -7.50 -8.48 1.56
N LEU A 217 -7.56 -8.77 2.86
CA LEU A 217 -6.73 -9.81 3.46
C LEU A 217 -7.06 -11.21 2.92
N SER A 218 -8.36 -11.51 2.75
CA SER A 218 -8.81 -12.76 2.15
C SER A 218 -8.28 -12.91 0.73
N GLU A 219 -8.34 -11.85 -0.08
CA GLU A 219 -7.79 -11.85 -1.44
C GLU A 219 -6.27 -12.08 -1.45
N LEU A 220 -5.54 -11.45 -0.52
CA LEU A 220 -4.10 -11.65 -0.36
C LEU A 220 -3.75 -13.09 0.10
N GLN A 221 -4.62 -13.73 0.89
CA GLN A 221 -4.37 -15.06 1.48
C GLN A 221 -4.90 -16.24 0.65
N GLN A 222 -6.00 -16.08 -0.09
CA GLN A 222 -6.73 -17.17 -0.77
C GLN A 222 -5.87 -17.99 -1.74
N ARG A 223 -4.72 -17.48 -2.22
CA ARG A 223 -3.85 -18.22 -3.14
C ARG A 223 -2.73 -19.02 -2.48
N ARG A 224 -2.53 -18.94 -1.14
CA ARG A 224 -1.62 -19.87 -0.43
C ARG A 224 -2.17 -21.30 -0.36
N PHE A 225 -3.49 -21.48 -0.46
CA PHE A 225 -4.15 -22.79 -0.24
C PHE A 225 -4.56 -23.53 -1.52
N ASN A 226 -4.61 -22.87 -2.69
CA ASN A 226 -5.21 -23.44 -3.91
C ASN A 226 -4.20 -23.96 -4.97
N GLY A 227 -2.97 -24.31 -4.57
CA GLY A 227 -1.91 -24.76 -5.50
C GLY A 227 -1.29 -26.10 -5.11
N SER A 228 -1.89 -27.19 -5.56
CA SER A 228 -1.32 -28.54 -5.56
C SER A 228 -0.38 -28.79 -6.75
N ASP A 229 0.33 -27.76 -7.22
CA ASP A 229 1.33 -27.90 -8.27
C ASP A 229 2.55 -27.06 -7.89
N GLY A 230 3.75 -27.63 -7.99
CA GLY A 230 5.00 -27.15 -7.36
C GLY A 230 5.57 -25.84 -7.91
N GLY A 231 4.74 -24.92 -8.40
CA GLY A 231 5.12 -23.58 -8.85
C GLY A 231 5.00 -22.55 -7.73
N VAL A 232 6.02 -21.70 -7.58
CA VAL A 232 5.96 -20.50 -6.73
C VAL A 232 4.91 -19.56 -7.30
N SER A 233 3.72 -19.54 -6.71
CA SER A 233 2.59 -18.72 -7.16
C SER A 233 2.82 -17.25 -6.85
N TRP A 234 2.75 -16.41 -7.88
CA TRP A 234 2.94 -14.96 -7.79
C TRP A 234 1.90 -14.26 -6.90
N SER A 235 2.40 -13.62 -5.84
CA SER A 235 1.82 -12.54 -5.04
C SER A 235 2.05 -11.12 -5.60
N PRO A 236 1.13 -10.42 -6.30
CA PRO A 236 1.32 -9.00 -6.65
C PRO A 236 1.63 -8.09 -5.45
N MET A 237 1.39 -8.60 -4.24
CA MET A 237 1.42 -7.92 -2.96
C MET A 237 1.88 -8.85 -1.82
N ASP A 238 2.82 -9.75 -2.11
CA ASP A 238 3.34 -10.68 -1.11
C ASP A 238 3.99 -9.96 0.09
N ASP A 239 4.28 -10.68 1.17
CA ASP A 239 4.81 -10.16 2.46
C ASP A 239 6.00 -9.18 2.28
N GLU A 240 6.79 -9.35 1.22
CA GLU A 240 7.96 -8.50 0.90
C GLU A 240 7.60 -7.13 0.29
N LEU A 241 6.42 -7.01 -0.33
CA LEU A 241 5.83 -5.74 -0.79
C LEU A 241 4.95 -5.09 0.29
N LEU A 242 5.06 -5.56 1.54
CA LEU A 242 4.45 -5.04 2.77
C LEU A 242 2.93 -5.04 2.86
N ALA A 243 2.19 -5.42 1.82
CA ALA A 243 0.75 -5.27 1.82
C ALA A 243 0.07 -6.13 2.90
N GLN A 244 0.32 -7.44 2.94
CA GLN A 244 -0.32 -8.33 3.91
C GLN A 244 0.02 -7.99 5.38
N PRO A 245 1.30 -7.83 5.77
CA PRO A 245 1.64 -7.47 7.16
C PRO A 245 1.04 -6.13 7.58
N GLN A 246 0.99 -5.16 6.65
CA GLN A 246 0.40 -3.86 6.92
C GLN A 246 -1.13 -3.93 7.08
N VAL A 247 -1.83 -4.69 6.23
CA VAL A 247 -3.28 -4.91 6.36
C VAL A 247 -3.62 -5.56 7.69
N MET A 248 -2.90 -6.62 8.08
CA MET A 248 -3.11 -7.29 9.36
C MET A 248 -2.91 -6.34 10.55
N LYS A 249 -1.82 -5.57 10.56
CA LYS A 249 -1.53 -4.60 11.62
C LYS A 249 -2.61 -3.52 11.73
N LEU A 250 -3.09 -3.01 10.60
CA LEU A 250 -4.16 -2.01 10.57
C LEU A 250 -5.48 -2.59 11.08
N LEU A 251 -5.84 -3.80 10.66
CA LEU A 251 -7.04 -4.50 11.14
C LEU A 251 -7.00 -4.72 12.66
N ASP A 252 -5.87 -5.16 13.21
CA ASP A 252 -5.72 -5.37 14.65
C ASP A 252 -5.87 -4.04 15.41
N SER A 253 -5.22 -2.99 14.91
CA SER A 253 -5.29 -1.64 15.51
C SER A 253 -6.72 -1.08 15.46
N LEU A 254 -7.41 -1.24 14.32
CA LEU A 254 -8.79 -0.78 14.13
C LEU A 254 -9.75 -1.51 15.07
N ARG A 255 -9.62 -2.84 15.18
CA ARG A 255 -10.44 -3.65 16.10
C ARG A 255 -10.28 -3.20 17.54
N GLU A 256 -9.05 -2.95 17.97
CA GLU A 256 -8.76 -2.49 19.33
C GLU A 256 -9.39 -1.10 19.60
N GLN A 257 -9.16 -0.12 18.71
CA GLN A 257 -9.70 1.23 18.89
C GLN A 257 -11.23 1.27 18.76
N TYR A 258 -11.81 0.47 17.87
CA TYR A 258 -13.25 0.40 17.68
C TYR A 258 -13.95 -0.20 18.90
N THR A 259 -13.37 -1.24 19.52
CA THR A 259 -13.89 -1.82 20.77
C THR A 259 -13.94 -0.77 21.89
N ARG A 260 -12.89 0.06 22.02
CA ARG A 260 -12.87 1.17 22.98
C ARG A 260 -13.94 2.21 22.67
N TYR A 261 -14.10 2.56 21.40
CA TYR A 261 -15.12 3.52 20.95
C TYR A 261 -16.53 3.05 21.30
N GLN A 262 -16.85 1.78 21.04
CA GLN A 262 -18.14 1.19 21.40
C GLN A 262 -18.41 1.29 22.91
N GLU A 263 -17.39 1.03 23.74
CA GLU A 263 -17.49 1.15 25.19
C GLU A 263 -17.72 2.60 25.64
N VAL A 264 -17.02 3.57 25.04
CA VAL A 264 -17.25 5.01 25.28
C VAL A 264 -18.68 5.40 24.93
N CYS A 265 -19.20 4.97 23.77
CA CYS A 265 -20.59 5.23 23.38
C CYS A 265 -21.60 4.60 24.36
N ARG A 266 -21.34 3.36 24.80
CA ARG A 266 -22.18 2.66 25.79
C ARG A 266 -22.19 3.39 27.13
N GLN A 267 -21.06 3.88 27.60
CA GLN A 267 -20.95 4.65 28.85
C GLN A 267 -21.69 5.99 28.75
N ARG A 268 -21.53 6.71 27.63
CA ARG A 268 -22.25 7.97 27.39
C ARG A 268 -23.76 7.77 27.37
N SER A 269 -24.26 6.76 26.67
CA SER A 269 -25.70 6.44 26.63
C SER A 269 -26.26 6.21 28.04
N LYS A 270 -25.55 5.45 28.88
CA LYS A 270 -25.93 5.26 30.29
C LYS A 270 -25.93 6.56 31.08
N ARG A 271 -24.95 7.43 30.87
CA ARG A 271 -24.86 8.74 31.54
C ARG A 271 -26.04 9.64 31.16
N THR A 272 -26.38 9.73 29.87
CA THR A 272 -27.53 10.50 29.40
C THR A 272 -28.85 9.98 30.00
N GLN A 273 -29.04 8.66 30.05
CA GLN A 273 -30.20 8.06 30.72
C GLN A 273 -30.27 8.42 32.20
N LEU A 274 -29.12 8.43 32.90
CA LEU A 274 -29.06 8.82 34.30
C LEU A 274 -29.40 10.30 34.51
N GLU A 275 -28.88 11.19 33.65
CA GLU A 275 -29.18 12.63 33.67
C GLU A 275 -30.67 12.90 33.43
N GLU A 276 -31.31 12.19 32.50
CA GLU A 276 -32.76 12.26 32.29
C GLU A 276 -33.56 11.80 33.52
N ILE A 277 -33.13 10.71 34.17
CA ILE A 277 -33.76 10.22 35.40
C ILE A 277 -33.62 11.27 36.51
N GLN A 278 -32.43 11.83 36.70
CA GLN A 278 -32.18 12.87 37.69
C GLN A 278 -33.06 14.11 37.47
N GLN A 279 -33.19 14.56 36.22
CA GLN A 279 -34.08 15.68 35.88
C GLN A 279 -35.54 15.35 36.22
N LYS A 280 -36.02 14.15 35.86
CA LYS A 280 -37.40 13.72 36.17
C LYS A 280 -37.64 13.66 37.69
N VAL A 281 -36.68 13.12 38.46
CA VAL A 281 -36.76 13.10 39.93
C VAL A 281 -36.81 14.51 40.50
N MET A 282 -35.94 15.42 40.02
CA MET A 282 -35.92 16.80 40.49
C MET A 282 -37.23 17.56 40.19
N GLN A 283 -37.83 17.33 39.01
CA GLN A 283 -39.15 17.87 38.68
C GLN A 283 -40.25 17.37 39.62
N VAL A 284 -40.25 16.08 39.97
CA VAL A 284 -41.21 15.51 40.92
C VAL A 284 -41.02 16.10 42.31
N CYS A 285 -39.78 16.21 42.79
CA CYS A 285 -39.45 16.83 44.08
C CYS A 285 -39.95 18.28 44.15
N ASN A 286 -39.65 19.09 43.13
CA ASN A 286 -40.10 20.48 43.06
C ASN A 286 -41.63 20.61 43.07
N ARG A 287 -42.34 19.70 42.39
CA ARG A 287 -43.81 19.67 42.39
C ARG A 287 -44.40 19.32 43.75
N LEU A 288 -43.79 18.37 44.48
CA LEU A 288 -44.23 17.99 45.82
C LEU A 288 -44.01 19.11 46.84
N VAL A 289 -42.84 19.76 46.80
CA VAL A 289 -42.52 20.91 47.66
C VAL A 289 -43.50 22.08 47.39
N GLY A 290 -43.74 22.42 46.12
CA GLY A 290 -44.71 23.46 45.76
C GLY A 290 -46.12 23.18 46.29
N LYS A 291 -46.65 21.97 46.07
CA LYS A 291 -47.97 21.55 46.58
C LYS A 291 -48.06 21.50 48.10
N GLY A 292 -46.97 21.17 48.80
CA GLY A 292 -46.92 21.19 50.26
C GLY A 292 -47.08 22.60 50.80
N SER A 293 -46.33 23.55 50.22
CA SER A 293 -46.36 24.96 50.62
C SER A 293 -47.72 25.64 50.36
N GLU A 294 -48.44 25.25 49.32
CA GLU A 294 -49.80 25.75 49.02
C GLU A 294 -50.84 25.22 50.02
N ARG A 295 -50.67 23.98 50.50
CA ARG A 295 -51.57 23.38 51.51
C ARG A 295 -51.38 23.96 52.90
N GLU A 296 -50.16 24.36 53.26
CA GLU A 296 -49.89 25.07 54.51
C GLU A 296 -50.46 26.48 54.48
N ARG A 297 -50.30 27.21 53.37
CA ARG A 297 -50.86 28.56 53.18
C ARG A 297 -52.40 28.62 53.12
N ALA A 298 -53.06 27.51 52.77
CA ALA A 298 -54.53 27.42 52.74
C ALA A 298 -55.15 27.02 54.09
N ARG A 299 -54.33 26.77 55.12
CA ARG A 299 -54.76 26.40 56.48
C ARG A 299 -54.62 27.54 57.50
N GLU A 300 -54.04 28.68 57.09
CA GLU A 300 -54.04 29.96 57.80
C GLU A 300 -55.20 30.84 57.30
#